data_AF-S6UW11-F1
#
_entry.id   AF-S6UW11-F1
#
_cell.length_a   1.000
_cell.length_b   1.000
_cell.length_c   1.000
_cell.angle_alpha   90.00
_cell.angle_beta   90.00
_cell.angle_gamma   90.00
#
_symmetry.space_group_name_H-M   'P 1'
#
loop_
_entity.id
_entity.type
_entity.pdbx_description
1 polymer ?
#
loop_
_entity_poly.entity_id
_entity_poly.type
_entity_poly.pdbx_seq_one_letter_code
_entity_poly.pdbx_strand_id
1 'polypeptide(L)' 'MNGAIFPWREDSRFQLLIDGPAFFPRMIAAIDRAEQQVDLELYLVEAGACADAVVR' A
#
# COMPACT_ATOMS: atom_id res chain seq x y z
N MET A 1 -14.29 -24.44 -8.23
CA MET A 1 -13.33 -23.54 -7.54
C MET A 1 -12.60 -22.78 -8.62
N ASN A 2 -12.94 -21.50 -8.85
CA ASN A 2 -12.18 -20.68 -9.79
C ASN A 2 -10.76 -20.52 -9.23
N GLY A 3 -9.75 -20.80 -10.06
CA GLY A 3 -8.35 -20.61 -9.70
C GLY A 3 -8.06 -19.15 -9.32
N ALA A 4 -6.92 -18.93 -8.68
CA ALA A 4 -6.50 -17.58 -8.29
C ALA A 4 -6.45 -16.67 -9.52
N ILE A 5 -7.14 -15.53 -9.47
CA ILE A 5 -7.13 -14.51 -10.54
C ILE A 5 -5.70 -14.00 -10.78
N PHE A 6 -4.87 -14.01 -9.74
CA PHE A 6 -3.43 -13.76 -9.81
C PHE A 6 -2.67 -14.96 -9.23
N PRO A 7 -1.85 -15.67 -10.02
CA PRO A 7 -1.07 -16.80 -9.54
C PRO A 7 0.03 -16.35 -8.57
N TRP A 8 0.39 -17.22 -7.64
CA TRP A 8 1.52 -17.02 -6.74
C TRP A 8 2.84 -16.93 -7.52
N ARG A 9 3.75 -16.07 -7.06
CA ARG A 9 5.10 -15.91 -7.63
C ARG A 9 6.13 -16.11 -6.51
N GLU A 10 6.84 -17.24 -6.54
CA GLU A 10 7.77 -17.67 -5.47
C GLU A 10 8.88 -16.64 -5.18
N ASP A 11 9.35 -15.92 -6.19
CA ASP A 11 10.44 -14.94 -6.06
C ASP A 11 9.98 -13.52 -5.67
N SER A 12 8.75 -13.37 -5.19
CA SER A 12 8.24 -12.08 -4.75
C SER A 12 8.98 -11.58 -3.53
N ARG A 13 9.48 -10.34 -3.58
CA ARG A 13 10.07 -9.65 -2.43
C ARG A 13 9.14 -8.53 -1.98
N PHE A 14 8.78 -8.53 -0.72
CA PHE A 14 7.96 -7.47 -0.11
C PHE A 14 8.61 -6.99 1.19
N GLN A 15 8.35 -5.73 1.52
CA GLN A 15 8.77 -5.13 2.78
C GLN A 15 7.56 -4.50 3.45
N LEU A 16 7.37 -4.78 4.73
CA LEU A 16 6.35 -4.11 5.54
C LEU A 16 6.91 -2.78 6.05
N LEU A 17 6.16 -1.71 5.81
CA LEU A 17 6.51 -0.35 6.20
C LEU A 17 5.53 0.13 7.27
N ILE A 18 6.03 0.80 8.30
CA ILE A 18 5.19 1.33 9.39
C ILE A 18 4.59 2.67 8.95
N ASP A 19 3.27 2.68 8.78
CA ASP A 19 2.43 3.84 8.56
C ASP A 19 2.92 4.81 7.45
N GLY A 20 2.32 6.01 7.44
CA GLY A 20 2.65 7.07 6.49
C GLY A 20 4.12 7.52 6.52
N PRO A 21 4.76 7.74 7.68
CA PRO A 21 6.13 8.27 7.73
C PRO A 21 7.17 7.37 7.05
N ALA A 22 6.99 6.05 7.06
CA ALA A 22 7.90 5.14 6.36
C ALA A 22 7.45 4.81 4.92
N PHE A 23 6.14 4.86 4.66
CA PHE A 23 5.56 4.54 3.36
C PHE A 23 5.67 5.70 2.35
N PHE A 24 5.16 6.89 2.70
CA PHE A 24 5.01 8.00 1.75
C PHE A 24 6.33 8.47 1.13
N PRO A 25 7.44 8.65 1.88
CA PRO A 25 8.71 9.08 1.27
C PRO A 25 9.24 8.08 0.23
N ARG A 26 9.04 6.77 0.46
CA ARG A 26 9.47 5.73 -0.49
C ARG A 26 8.57 5.68 -1.73
N MET A 27 7.26 5.85 -1.55
CA MET A 27 6.31 5.95 -2.65
C MET A 27 6.64 7.15 -3.54
N ILE A 28 6.85 8.34 -2.95
CA ILE A 28 7.21 9.56 -3.69
C ILE A 28 8.53 9.35 -4.45
N ALA A 29 9.57 8.79 -3.82
CA ALA A 29 10.82 8.51 -4.51
C ALA A 29 10.68 7.52 -5.68
N ALA A 30 9.71 6.61 -5.65
CA ALA A 30 9.40 5.72 -6.78
C ALA A 30 8.65 6.47 -7.89
N ILE A 31 7.73 7.37 -7.53
CA ILE A 31 7.03 8.26 -8.47
C ILE A 31 8.04 9.16 -9.20
N ASP A 32 8.97 9.77 -8.48
CA ASP A 32 9.99 10.66 -9.04
C ASP A 32 10.93 9.97 -10.04
N ARG A 33 11.05 8.64 -9.95
CA ARG A 33 11.89 7.82 -10.84
C ARG A 33 11.11 7.17 -11.99
N ALA A 34 9.78 7.28 -12.01
CA ALA A 34 8.97 6.65 -13.04
C ALA A 34 9.13 7.40 -14.37
N GLU A 35 9.42 6.67 -15.44
CA GLU A 35 9.65 7.26 -16.77
C GLU A 35 8.40 7.24 -17.67
N GLN A 36 7.43 6.37 -17.38
CA GLN A 36 6.29 6.12 -18.27
C GLN A 36 4.95 6.36 -17.60
N GLN A 37 4.62 5.60 -16.55
CA GLN A 37 3.31 5.66 -15.91
C GLN A 37 3.40 5.26 -14.43
N VAL A 38 2.55 5.88 -13.62
CA VAL A 38 2.30 5.51 -12.24
C VAL A 38 0.79 5.32 -12.08
N ASP A 39 0.37 4.10 -11.76
CA ASP A 39 -1.00 3.81 -11.35
C ASP A 39 -1.08 3.82 -9.82
N LEU A 40 -1.91 4.70 -9.27
CA LEU A 40 -2.03 4.91 -7.83
C LEU A 40 -3.49 4.84 -7.41
N GLU A 41 -3.78 3.92 -6.49
CA GLU A 41 -5.09 3.77 -5.87
C GLU A 41 -4.97 4.10 -4.38
N LEU A 42 -5.68 5.13 -3.93
CA LEU A 42 -5.68 5.59 -2.55
C LEU A 42 -7.11 5.85 -2.07
N TYR A 43 -7.36 5.51 -0.82
CA TYR A 43 -8.62 5.78 -0.14
C TYR A 43 -8.36 6.76 1.00
N LEU A 44 -9.10 7.86 1.02
CA LEU A 44 -9.11 8.75 2.16
C LEU A 44 -10.15 8.24 3.16
N VAL A 45 -9.72 8.08 4.40
CA VAL A 45 -10.59 7.67 5.51
C VAL A 45 -10.38 8.63 6.67
N GLU A 46 -11.45 8.90 7.40
CA GLU A 46 -11.42 9.60 8.67
C GLU A 46 -11.60 8.59 9.81
N ALA A 47 -10.98 8.85 10.96
CA ALA A 47 -11.23 8.05 12.15
C ALA A 47 -12.70 8.15 12.55
N GLY A 48 -13.37 7.00 12.62
CA GLY A 48 -14.71 6.88 13.15
C GLY A 48 -14.72 6.23 14.52
N ALA A 49 -15.91 6.10 15.12
CA ALA A 49 -16.08 5.57 16.48
C ALA A 49 -15.43 4.18 16.71
N CYS A 50 -15.30 3.35 15.67
CA CYS A 50 -14.59 2.08 15.76
C CYS A 50 -13.07 2.27 15.95
N ALA A 51 -12.45 3.18 15.19
CA ALA A 51 -11.04 3.49 15.34
C ALA A 51 -10.76 4.08 16.74
N ASP A 52 -11.62 4.98 17.21
CA ASP A 52 -11.51 5.57 18.55
C ASP A 52 -11.55 4.52 19.67
N ALA A 53 -12.30 3.43 19.48
CA ALA A 53 -12.40 2.36 20.46
C ALA A 53 -11.15 1.45 20.50
N VAL A 54 -10.40 1.35 19.40
CA VAL A 54 -9.26 0.42 19.23
C VAL A 54 -7.91 1.08 19.49
N VAL A 55 -7.73 2.34 19.09
CA VAL A 55 -6.43 3.03 19.07
C VAL A 55 -6.13 3.77 20.39
N ARG A 56 -6.47 3.19 21.55
CA ARG A 56 -6.17 3.79 22.87
C ARG A 56 -4.67 3.80 23.20
#